data_AF-A0AA37TKP6-F1
#
_entry.id   AF-A0AA37TKP6-F1
#
_cell.length_a   1.000
_cell.length_b   1.000
_cell.length_c   1.000
_cell.angle_alpha   90.00
_cell.angle_beta   90.00
_cell.angle_gamma   90.00
#
_symmetry.space_group_name_H-M   'P 1'
#
loop_
_entity.id
_entity.type
_entity.pdbx_description
1 polymer ?
#
loop_
_entity_poly.entity_id
_entity_poly.type
_entity_poly.pdbx_seq_one_letter_code
_entity_poly.pdbx_strand_id
1 'polypeptide(L)'
;MKQAKGFTLIELVVVIIILGILAVTAAPKFINLQTDARISTLNGLKGAIQGANGLVFAKAAIGGDEQKASTDWGTGEGVDIGTGTNAATAFGYLQADEDELTNAVDADFSDEWTVSAPAAATPPASIILTQVGSPDDGTTTTTADMCRLIYSEAANTQTLPVYELETDGC
;
A
#
# COMPACT_ATOMS: atom_id res chain seq x y z
N MET A 1 43.84 -44.21 15.52
CA MET A 1 43.11 -43.81 14.28
C MET A 1 41.62 -43.94 14.55
N LYS A 2 40.87 -42.84 14.50
CA LYS A 2 39.42 -42.81 14.77
C LYS A 2 38.71 -43.14 13.46
N GLN A 3 38.02 -44.28 13.38
CA GLN A 3 37.29 -44.68 12.18
C GLN A 3 36.17 -43.66 11.91
N ALA A 4 36.19 -43.03 10.73
CA ALA A 4 35.08 -42.22 10.27
C ALA A 4 33.92 -43.17 9.91
N LYS A 5 32.85 -43.17 10.70
CA LYS A 5 31.60 -43.82 10.30
C LYS A 5 31.04 -43.03 9.11
N GLY A 6 31.08 -43.63 7.92
CA GLY A 6 30.43 -43.07 6.74
C GLY A 6 28.90 -43.08 6.91
N PHE A 7 28.23 -42.11 6.30
CA PHE A 7 26.78 -42.10 6.16
C PHE A 7 26.34 -43.29 5.29
N THR A 8 25.26 -43.96 5.65
CA THR A 8 24.66 -45.01 4.81
C THR A 8 23.82 -44.39 3.70
N LEU A 9 23.74 -45.07 2.54
CA LEU A 9 22.88 -44.61 1.44
C LEU A 9 21.40 -44.54 1.86
N ILE A 10 20.97 -45.45 2.74
CA ILE A 10 19.59 -45.47 3.22
C ILE A 10 19.28 -44.28 4.13
N GLU A 11 20.22 -43.83 4.97
CA GLU A 11 20.04 -42.62 5.79
C GLU A 11 19.84 -41.39 4.91
N LEU A 12 20.63 -41.24 3.83
CA LEU A 12 20.47 -40.11 2.91
C LEU A 12 19.10 -40.15 2.20
N VAL A 13 18.67 -41.33 1.73
CA VAL A 13 17.38 -41.51 1.05
C VAL A 13 16.20 -41.21 1.98
N VAL A 14 16.24 -41.66 3.23
CA VAL A 14 15.16 -41.39 4.19
C VAL A 14 15.06 -39.89 4.50
N VAL A 15 16.19 -39.18 4.61
CA VAL A 15 16.19 -37.73 4.87
C VAL A 15 15.52 -36.96 3.73
N ILE A 16 15.86 -37.24 2.46
CA ILE A 16 15.24 -36.54 1.33
C ILE A 16 13.73 -36.84 1.21
N ILE A 17 13.30 -38.05 1.56
CA ILE A 17 11.87 -38.41 1.58
C ILE A 17 11.13 -37.60 2.65
N ILE A 18 11.68 -37.51 3.86
CA ILE A 18 11.09 -36.72 4.94
C ILE A 18 11.03 -35.24 4.55
N LEU A 19 12.12 -34.68 4.00
CA LEU A 19 12.14 -33.29 3.51
C LEU A 19 11.11 -33.06 2.38
N GLY A 20 10.91 -34.04 1.49
CA GLY A 20 9.89 -33.97 0.45
C GLY A 20 8.46 -33.88 1.01
N ILE A 21 8.13 -34.71 2.01
CA ILE A 21 6.81 -34.68 2.66
C ILE A 21 6.59 -33.37 3.41
N LEU A 22 7.61 -32.88 4.12
CA LEU A 22 7.53 -31.60 4.83
C LEU A 22 7.37 -30.42 3.85
N ALA A 23 8.06 -30.45 2.71
CA ALA A 23 7.96 -29.38 1.71
C ALA A 23 6.54 -29.28 1.11
N VAL A 24 5.94 -30.41 0.70
CA VAL A 24 4.60 -30.43 0.07
C VAL A 24 3.50 -29.99 1.05
N THR A 25 3.64 -30.27 2.34
CA THR A 25 2.66 -29.87 3.35
C THR A 25 2.86 -28.43 3.85
N ALA A 26 4.09 -27.91 3.80
CA ALA A 26 4.40 -26.54 4.21
C ALA A 26 4.11 -25.50 3.10
N ALA A 27 4.35 -25.84 1.83
CA ALA A 27 4.24 -24.89 0.73
C ALA A 27 2.86 -24.22 0.60
N PRO A 28 1.71 -24.93 0.65
CA PRO A 28 0.39 -24.29 0.55
C PRO A 28 0.12 -23.34 1.71
N LYS A 29 0.57 -23.66 2.93
CA LYS A 29 0.43 -22.78 4.09
C LYS A 29 1.29 -21.53 3.95
N PHE A 30 2.50 -21.66 3.41
CA PHE A 30 3.40 -20.54 3.20
C PHE A 30 2.86 -19.54 2.15
N ILE A 31 2.16 -20.04 1.12
CA ILE A 31 1.48 -19.18 0.13
C ILE A 31 0.36 -18.38 0.81
N ASN A 32 -0.55 -19.04 1.53
CA ASN A 32 -1.66 -18.35 2.22
C ASN A 32 -1.17 -17.31 3.23
N LEU A 33 -0.09 -17.60 3.98
CA LEU A 33 0.48 -16.65 4.95
C LEU A 33 1.05 -15.40 4.27
N GLN A 34 1.60 -15.53 3.06
CA GLN A 34 2.07 -14.37 2.29
C GLN A 34 0.90 -13.52 1.80
N THR A 35 -0.16 -14.14 1.28
CA THR A 35 -1.40 -13.46 0.90
C THR A 35 -1.99 -12.68 2.08
N ASP A 36 -2.17 -13.33 3.22
CA ASP A 36 -2.70 -12.71 4.44
C ASP A 36 -1.80 -11.56 4.92
N ALA A 37 -0.47 -11.72 4.85
CA ALA A 37 0.47 -10.67 5.21
C ALA A 37 0.34 -9.44 4.30
N ARG A 38 0.24 -9.63 2.98
CA ARG A 38 0.05 -8.53 2.02
C ARG A 38 -1.25 -7.79 2.26
N ILE A 39 -2.35 -8.52 2.43
CA ILE A 39 -3.66 -7.93 2.72
C ILE A 39 -3.62 -7.16 4.05
N SER A 40 -2.95 -7.69 5.08
CA SER A 40 -2.78 -6.98 6.35
C SER A 40 -1.97 -5.68 6.19
N THR A 41 -0.89 -5.71 5.40
CA THR A 41 -0.07 -4.53 5.12
C THR A 41 -0.86 -3.46 4.37
N LEU A 42 -1.65 -3.84 3.36
CA LEU A 42 -2.53 -2.93 2.64
C LEU A 42 -3.61 -2.31 3.54
N ASN A 43 -4.18 -3.10 4.45
CA ASN A 43 -5.12 -2.58 5.46
C ASN A 43 -4.43 -1.61 6.43
N GLY A 44 -3.19 -1.88 6.81
CA GLY A 44 -2.37 -0.99 7.64
C GLY A 44 -2.15 0.36 6.95
N LEU A 45 -1.73 0.34 5.69
CA LEU A 45 -1.54 1.55 4.89
C LEU A 45 -2.85 2.32 4.71
N LYS A 46 -3.95 1.64 4.37
CA LYS A 46 -5.28 2.25 4.31
C LYS A 46 -5.65 2.98 5.61
N GLY A 47 -5.44 2.33 6.75
CA GLY A 47 -5.69 2.93 8.06
C GLY A 47 -4.82 4.15 8.33
N ALA A 48 -3.56 4.11 7.90
CA ALA A 48 -2.63 5.22 8.03
C ALA A 48 -3.08 6.45 7.21
N ILE A 49 -3.44 6.27 5.94
CA ILE A 49 -3.96 7.37 5.10
C ILE A 49 -5.28 7.90 5.66
N GLN A 50 -6.18 7.02 6.14
CA GLN A 50 -7.43 7.45 6.78
C GLN A 50 -7.18 8.30 8.04
N GLY A 51 -6.23 7.91 8.88
CA GLY A 51 -5.82 8.66 10.06
C GLY A 51 -5.22 10.02 9.69
N ALA A 52 -4.30 10.04 8.71
CA ALA A 52 -3.68 11.25 8.19
C ALA A 52 -4.73 12.22 7.65
N ASN A 53 -5.69 11.73 6.86
CA ASN A 53 -6.79 12.53 6.34
C ASN A 53 -7.68 13.14 7.44
N GLY A 54 -7.91 12.42 8.54
CA GLY A 54 -8.63 12.96 9.69
C GLY A 54 -7.91 14.15 10.34
N LEU A 55 -6.58 14.07 10.45
CA LEU A 55 -5.74 15.14 11.01
C LEU A 55 -5.65 16.34 10.06
N VAL A 56 -5.42 16.08 8.77
CA VAL A 56 -5.34 17.08 7.72
C VAL A 56 -6.65 17.85 7.63
N PHE A 57 -7.79 17.15 7.61
CA PHE A 57 -9.11 17.78 7.58
C PHE A 57 -9.37 18.65 8.81
N ALA A 58 -9.01 18.18 10.01
CA ALA A 58 -9.14 18.98 11.22
C ALA A 58 -8.34 20.28 11.13
N LYS A 59 -7.12 20.23 10.59
CA LYS A 59 -6.27 21.41 10.41
C LYS A 59 -6.78 22.33 9.30
N ALA A 60 -7.26 21.77 8.18
CA ALA A 60 -7.88 22.52 7.10
C ALA A 60 -9.11 23.29 7.60
N ALA A 61 -9.98 22.64 8.38
CA ALA A 61 -11.17 23.26 8.94
C ALA A 61 -10.86 24.36 9.97
N ILE A 62 -9.75 24.24 10.71
CA ILE A 62 -9.27 25.31 11.61
C ILE A 62 -8.73 26.49 10.80
N GLY A 63 -8.07 26.21 9.67
CA GLY A 63 -7.56 27.22 8.74
C GLY A 63 -8.64 27.91 7.89
N GLY A 64 -9.83 27.31 7.78
CA GLY A 64 -10.88 27.75 6.86
C GLY A 64 -10.64 27.33 5.40
N ASP A 65 -9.78 26.32 5.21
CA ASP A 65 -9.35 25.82 3.91
C ASP A 65 -10.09 24.53 3.50
N GLU A 66 -11.04 24.05 4.31
CA GLU A 66 -11.78 22.79 4.08
C GLU A 66 -12.67 22.81 2.83
N GLN A 67 -12.86 23.99 2.23
CA GLN A 67 -13.66 24.18 1.02
C GLN A 67 -12.81 24.41 -0.23
N LYS A 68 -11.50 24.59 -0.10
CA LYS A 68 -10.59 24.79 -1.23
C LYS A 68 -10.53 23.53 -2.09
N ALA A 69 -10.73 23.68 -3.39
CA ALA A 69 -10.52 22.60 -4.34
C ALA A 69 -9.03 22.31 -4.50
N SER A 70 -8.68 21.14 -5.05
CA SER A 70 -7.28 20.77 -5.27
C SER A 70 -6.52 21.77 -6.14
N THR A 71 -7.21 22.41 -7.09
CA THR A 71 -6.65 23.41 -8.00
C THR A 71 -6.49 24.81 -7.40
N ASP A 72 -6.97 25.05 -6.17
CA ASP A 72 -6.96 26.39 -5.55
C ASP A 72 -5.67 26.68 -4.78
N TRP A 73 -4.74 25.72 -4.70
CA TRP A 73 -3.45 25.86 -4.04
C TRP A 73 -2.37 26.37 -5.00
N GLY A 74 -1.61 27.37 -4.57
CA GLY A 74 -0.36 27.74 -5.22
C GLY A 74 0.76 26.72 -4.95
N THR A 75 1.85 26.80 -5.72
CA THR A 75 3.02 25.93 -5.51
C THR A 75 3.60 26.11 -4.10
N GLY A 76 3.65 25.02 -3.33
CA GLY A 76 4.14 25.02 -1.94
C GLY A 76 3.16 25.60 -0.91
N GLU A 77 1.95 25.97 -1.33
CA GLU A 77 0.87 26.31 -0.42
C GLU A 77 0.13 25.04 0.02
N GLY A 78 -0.43 25.08 1.22
CA GLY A 78 -1.16 23.95 1.78
C GLY A 78 -1.50 24.20 3.25
N VAL A 79 -2.11 23.20 3.86
CA VAL A 79 -2.41 23.17 5.28
C VAL A 79 -1.15 22.78 6.06
N ASP A 80 -0.80 23.56 7.10
CA ASP A 80 0.32 23.21 7.98
C ASP A 80 -0.07 21.99 8.85
N ILE A 81 0.50 20.84 8.51
CA ILE A 81 0.31 19.57 9.23
C ILE A 81 1.35 19.30 10.32
N GLY A 82 2.32 20.20 10.53
CA GLY A 82 3.33 20.07 11.57
C GLY A 82 4.54 19.21 11.20
N THR A 83 4.68 18.86 9.92
CA THR A 83 5.78 18.05 9.36
C THR A 83 6.92 18.93 8.81
N GLY A 84 6.72 20.25 8.77
CA GLY A 84 7.66 21.20 8.16
C GLY A 84 7.40 21.48 6.68
N THR A 85 6.51 20.71 6.04
CA THR A 85 6.02 20.94 4.69
C THR A 85 4.49 21.04 4.72
N ASN A 86 3.93 22.05 4.06
CA ASN A 86 2.48 22.19 3.98
C ASN A 86 1.89 21.09 3.12
N ALA A 87 0.71 20.59 3.49
CA ALA A 87 0.00 19.57 2.73
C ALA A 87 -1.10 20.19 1.87
N ALA A 88 -1.03 20.05 0.55
CA ALA A 88 -2.08 20.47 -0.35
C ALA A 88 -3.31 19.56 -0.19
N THR A 89 -4.51 20.16 -0.16
CA THR A 89 -5.76 19.42 0.09
C THR A 89 -6.77 19.56 -1.03
N ALA A 90 -7.54 18.51 -1.31
CA ALA A 90 -8.81 18.56 -2.01
C ALA A 90 -9.95 18.60 -0.99
N PHE A 91 -10.64 19.73 -0.86
CA PHE A 91 -11.80 19.91 0.04
C PHE A 91 -11.51 19.46 1.49
N GLY A 92 -10.34 19.88 1.99
CA GLY A 92 -9.85 19.56 3.34
C GLY A 92 -9.18 18.20 3.52
N TYR A 93 -9.19 17.32 2.51
CA TYR A 93 -8.50 16.03 2.55
C TYR A 93 -7.25 16.05 1.67
N LEU A 94 -6.30 15.16 1.89
CA LEU A 94 -5.09 15.03 1.08
C LEU A 94 -5.42 14.86 -0.39
N GLN A 95 -4.64 15.51 -1.25
CA GLN A 95 -4.71 15.25 -2.69
C GLN A 95 -4.21 13.85 -3.02
N ALA A 96 -4.67 13.29 -4.14
CA ALA A 96 -4.17 12.01 -4.65
C ALA A 96 -2.80 12.18 -5.33
N ASP A 97 -1.81 12.56 -4.54
CA ASP A 97 -0.43 12.85 -4.96
C ASP A 97 0.57 12.17 -4.01
N GLU A 98 1.67 11.66 -4.56
CA GLU A 98 2.67 10.92 -3.80
C GLU A 98 3.38 11.78 -2.75
N ASP A 99 3.70 13.04 -3.09
CA ASP A 99 4.38 13.95 -2.17
C ASP A 99 3.49 14.25 -0.97
N GLU A 100 2.18 14.41 -1.21
CA GLU A 100 1.18 14.68 -0.16
C GLU A 100 0.94 13.49 0.76
N LEU A 101 0.86 12.28 0.20
CA LEU A 101 0.74 11.06 1.00
C LEU A 101 2.01 10.80 1.83
N THR A 102 3.20 10.99 1.24
CA THR A 102 4.50 10.86 1.92
C THR A 102 4.59 11.82 3.10
N ASN A 103 4.24 13.09 2.84
CA ASN A 103 4.25 14.14 3.86
C ASN A 103 3.31 13.82 5.03
N ALA A 104 2.08 13.38 4.75
CA ALA A 104 1.06 13.24 5.79
C ALA A 104 1.08 11.91 6.54
N VAL A 105 1.53 10.83 5.92
CA VAL A 105 1.62 9.50 6.54
C VAL A 105 2.96 9.29 7.25
N ASP A 106 3.95 10.17 7.03
CA ASP A 106 5.33 10.01 7.51
C ASP A 106 5.89 8.63 7.15
N ALA A 107 5.67 8.24 5.89
CA ALA A 107 6.09 6.96 5.33
C ALA A 107 6.95 7.19 4.10
N ASP A 108 8.04 6.44 3.99
CA ASP A 108 8.86 6.38 2.79
C ASP A 108 8.32 5.29 1.85
N PHE A 109 7.77 5.71 0.71
CA PHE A 109 7.24 4.79 -0.28
C PHE A 109 8.30 4.23 -1.25
N SER A 110 9.52 4.76 -1.26
CA SER A 110 10.48 4.56 -2.36
C SER A 110 11.05 3.13 -2.51
N ASP A 111 11.17 2.38 -1.41
CA ASP A 111 11.79 1.04 -1.41
C ASP A 111 10.78 -0.11 -1.36
N GLU A 112 9.66 0.08 -0.66
CA GLU A 112 8.70 -0.99 -0.35
C GLU A 112 7.41 -0.90 -1.17
N TRP A 113 7.13 0.27 -1.76
CA TRP A 113 5.89 0.56 -2.46
C TRP A 113 6.17 1.08 -3.87
N THR A 114 5.27 0.77 -4.78
CA THR A 114 5.17 1.41 -6.07
C THR A 114 3.93 2.29 -6.03
N VAL A 115 4.12 3.57 -6.27
CA VAL A 115 3.05 4.55 -6.35
C VAL A 115 2.85 4.92 -7.82
N SER A 116 1.63 4.83 -8.33
CA SER A 116 1.33 5.10 -9.73
C SER A 116 -0.01 5.79 -9.93
N ALA A 117 -0.11 6.57 -11.01
CA ALA A 117 -1.38 7.13 -11.44
C ALA A 117 -2.20 6.08 -12.21
N PRO A 118 -3.54 6.14 -12.17
CA PRO A 118 -4.39 5.29 -12.99
C PRO A 118 -4.12 5.55 -14.48
N ALA A 119 -4.30 4.53 -15.32
CA ALA A 119 -4.08 4.61 -16.77
C ALA A 119 -4.94 5.67 -17.48
N ALA A 120 -6.06 6.07 -16.87
CA ALA A 120 -6.89 7.19 -17.31
C ALA A 120 -7.18 8.13 -16.14
N ALA A 121 -6.88 9.41 -16.32
CA ALA A 121 -7.23 10.45 -15.35
C ALA A 121 -8.74 10.72 -15.38
N THR A 122 -9.49 10.07 -14.50
CA THR A 122 -10.90 10.36 -14.25
C THR A 122 -11.03 11.17 -12.97
N PRO A 123 -11.67 12.35 -12.97
CA PRO A 123 -11.97 13.07 -11.73
C PRO A 123 -12.96 12.30 -10.84
N PRO A 124 -12.80 12.29 -9.51
CA PRO A 124 -11.71 12.91 -8.74
C PRO A 124 -10.37 12.19 -8.94
N ALA A 125 -9.24 12.90 -8.80
CA ALA A 125 -7.93 12.28 -8.97
C ALA A 125 -7.75 11.09 -8.02
N SER A 126 -7.00 10.09 -8.47
CA SER A 126 -6.70 8.90 -7.68
C SER A 126 -5.27 8.46 -7.90
N ILE A 127 -4.75 7.75 -6.91
CA ILE A 127 -3.41 7.21 -6.90
C ILE A 127 -3.47 5.75 -6.43
N ILE A 128 -2.62 4.93 -7.01
CA ILE A 128 -2.57 3.50 -6.80
C ILE A 128 -1.28 3.18 -6.03
N LEU A 129 -1.41 2.44 -4.94
CA LEU A 129 -0.29 1.97 -4.13
C LEU A 129 -0.25 0.44 -4.18
N THR A 130 0.85 -0.10 -4.71
CA THR A 130 1.15 -1.54 -4.74
C THR A 130 2.41 -1.82 -3.95
N GLN A 131 2.46 -2.96 -3.25
CA GLN A 131 3.68 -3.36 -2.55
C GLN A 131 4.68 -3.94 -3.54
N VAL A 132 5.96 -3.59 -3.45
CA VAL A 132 7.00 -4.15 -4.32
C VAL A 132 6.99 -5.69 -4.25
N GLY A 133 6.96 -6.32 -5.43
CA GLY A 133 6.89 -7.77 -5.55
C GLY A 133 5.50 -8.38 -5.33
N SER A 134 4.42 -7.58 -5.31
CA SER A 134 3.06 -8.10 -5.51
C SER A 134 2.87 -8.65 -6.93
N PRO A 135 1.91 -9.57 -7.14
CA PRO A 135 1.53 -10.04 -8.48
C PRO A 135 1.01 -8.91 -9.38
N ASP A 136 0.48 -7.86 -8.76
CA ASP A 136 0.09 -6.61 -9.43
C ASP A 136 1.34 -5.76 -9.71
N ASP A 137 1.75 -5.68 -10.98
CA ASP A 137 2.84 -4.81 -11.43
C ASP A 137 2.39 -3.38 -11.74
N GLY A 138 1.13 -3.02 -11.41
CA GLY A 138 0.58 -1.69 -11.67
C GLY A 138 0.27 -1.42 -13.16
N THR A 139 0.41 -2.41 -14.04
CA THR A 139 0.13 -2.28 -15.49
C THR A 139 -0.96 -3.24 -15.99
N THR A 140 -1.39 -4.20 -15.18
CA THR A 140 -2.35 -5.22 -15.57
C THR A 140 -3.80 -4.73 -15.46
N THR A 141 -4.51 -4.79 -16.59
CA THR A 141 -5.97 -4.57 -16.71
C THR A 141 -6.76 -5.87 -16.52
N THR A 142 -6.08 -6.96 -16.18
CA THR A 142 -6.71 -8.27 -15.94
C THR A 142 -7.03 -8.43 -14.46
N THR A 143 -8.29 -8.73 -14.17
CA THR A 143 -8.88 -8.88 -12.83
C THR A 143 -8.31 -10.00 -11.94
N ALA A 144 -7.27 -10.71 -12.39
CA ALA A 144 -6.79 -11.93 -11.75
C ALA A 144 -5.64 -11.72 -10.75
N ASP A 145 -4.94 -10.59 -10.81
CA ASP A 145 -3.68 -10.38 -10.06
C ASP A 145 -3.69 -9.05 -9.27
N MET A 146 -4.86 -8.54 -8.88
CA MET A 146 -4.97 -7.24 -8.21
C MET A 146 -4.66 -7.36 -6.70
N CYS A 147 -3.59 -6.70 -6.27
CA CYS A 147 -3.15 -6.65 -4.87
C CYS A 147 -2.67 -5.23 -4.53
N ARG A 148 -3.64 -4.30 -4.42
CA ARG A 148 -3.38 -2.87 -4.39
C ARG A 148 -4.36 -2.08 -3.53
N LEU A 149 -3.94 -0.88 -3.13
CA LEU A 149 -4.77 0.14 -2.52
C LEU A 149 -4.96 1.28 -3.51
N ILE A 150 -6.21 1.64 -3.77
CA ILE A 150 -6.57 2.81 -4.56
C ILE A 150 -7.08 3.89 -3.60
N TYR A 151 -6.40 5.03 -3.59
CA TYR A 151 -6.83 6.22 -2.90
C TYR A 151 -7.40 7.22 -3.91
N SER A 152 -8.65 7.61 -3.74
CA SER A 152 -9.29 8.65 -4.54
C SER A 152 -9.58 9.85 -3.65
N GLU A 153 -9.10 11.02 -4.06
CA GLU A 153 -9.29 12.26 -3.29
C GLU A 153 -10.77 12.69 -3.23
N ALA A 154 -11.08 13.63 -2.34
CA ALA A 154 -12.43 14.17 -2.24
C ALA A 154 -12.84 14.90 -3.53
N ALA A 155 -14.01 14.58 -4.07
CA ALA A 155 -14.50 15.20 -5.31
C ALA A 155 -15.11 16.59 -5.11
N ASN A 156 -15.62 16.87 -3.91
CA ASN A 156 -16.24 18.13 -3.51
C ASN A 156 -16.45 18.13 -1.99
N THR A 157 -16.96 19.23 -1.43
CA THR A 157 -17.23 19.39 0.01
C THR A 157 -18.25 18.42 0.61
N GLN A 158 -18.97 17.65 -0.21
CA GLN A 158 -19.97 16.66 0.22
C GLN A 158 -19.55 15.21 -0.07
N THR A 159 -18.47 14.99 -0.83
CA THR A 159 -17.99 13.67 -1.22
C THR A 159 -16.66 13.39 -0.54
N LEU A 160 -16.66 12.43 0.38
CA LEU A 160 -15.47 12.00 1.12
C LEU A 160 -14.47 11.28 0.19
N PRO A 161 -13.17 11.27 0.54
CA PRO A 161 -12.18 10.42 -0.12
C PRO A 161 -12.55 8.94 -0.02
N VAL A 162 -12.16 8.18 -1.04
CA VAL A 162 -12.44 6.74 -1.15
C VAL A 162 -11.14 5.95 -1.00
N TYR A 163 -11.22 4.83 -0.27
CA TYR A 163 -10.10 3.93 0.01
C TYR A 163 -10.51 2.51 -0.38
N GLU A 164 -10.17 2.12 -1.59
CA GLU A 164 -10.54 0.84 -2.17
C GLU A 164 -9.38 -0.14 -2.11
N LEU A 165 -9.64 -1.33 -1.57
CA LEU A 165 -8.68 -2.42 -1.53
C LEU A 165 -9.11 -3.47 -2.54
N GLU A 166 -8.21 -3.77 -3.47
CA GLU A 166 -8.40 -4.85 -4.43
C GLU A 166 -7.40 -5.95 -4.09
N THR A 167 -7.91 -7.11 -3.65
CA THR A 167 -7.10 -8.17 -3.03
C THR A 167 -7.22 -9.52 -3.72
N ASP A 168 -7.93 -9.60 -4.85
CA ASP A 168 -8.23 -10.86 -5.54
C ASP A 168 -6.97 -11.58 -6.07
N GLY A 169 -5.87 -10.86 -6.22
CA GLY A 169 -4.57 -11.37 -6.66
C GLY A 169 -3.45 -11.26 -5.63
N CYS A 170 -3.78 -11.03 -4.36
CA CYS A 170 -2.83 -11.29 -3.28
C CYS A 170 -2.74 -12.81 -3.02
#